data_AF-A0A3M1D907-F1
#
_entry.id   AF-A0A3M1D907-F1
#
_cell.length_a   1.000
_cell.length_b   1.000
_cell.length_c   1.000
_cell.angle_alpha   90.00
_cell.angle_beta   90.00
_cell.angle_gamma   90.00
#
_symmetry.space_group_name_H-M   'P 1'
#
loop_
_entity.id
_entity.type
_entity.pdbx_description
1 polymer ?
#
loop_
_entity_poly.entity_id
_entity_poly.type
_entity_poly.pdbx_seq_one_letter_code
_entity_poly.pdbx_strand_id
1 'polypeptide(L)' 'MERIKSIELAMKNEKTEMEFYLNQAGRTRNELAKKMFEQLAEEEREHMELIGKLHGRLVEQGNWPEDVPIEVG' A
#
# COMPACT_ATOMS: atom_id res chain seq x y z
N MET A 1 1.19 19.87 7.88
CA MET A 1 2.51 19.33 7.46
C MET A 1 2.81 17.95 8.03
N GLU A 2 2.38 17.59 9.24
CA GLU A 2 2.59 16.24 9.83
C GLU A 2 1.97 15.09 9.00
N ARG A 3 0.81 15.29 8.37
CA ARG A 3 0.05 14.20 7.69
C ARG A 3 0.57 13.82 6.30
N ILE A 4 1.30 14.70 5.61
CA ILE A 4 1.97 14.35 4.33
C ILE A 4 3.11 13.36 4.60
N LYS A 5 3.87 13.58 5.68
CA LYS A 5 4.87 12.62 6.16
C LYS A 5 4.24 11.27 6.52
N SER A 6 2.99 11.26 7.00
CA SER A 6 2.26 10.01 7.28
C SER A 6 1.91 9.24 6.01
N ILE A 7 1.59 9.92 4.91
CA ILE A 7 1.32 9.27 3.60
C ILE A 7 2.60 8.70 3.00
N GLU A 8 3.70 9.46 3.01
CA GLU A 8 5.00 8.97 2.56
C GLU A 8 5.49 7.77 3.39
N LEU A 9 5.25 7.82 4.71
CA LEU A 9 5.54 6.71 5.61
C LEU A 9 4.67 5.49 5.30
N ALA A 10 3.37 5.69 5.07
CA ALA A 10 2.46 4.61 4.69
C ALA A 10 2.92 3.93 3.40
N MET A 11 3.17 4.69 2.32
CA MET A 11 3.68 4.12 1.06
C MET A 11 5.00 3.35 1.24
N LYS A 12 5.89 3.82 2.12
CA LYS A 12 7.14 3.12 2.43
C LYS A 12 6.88 1.81 3.17
N ASN A 13 5.91 1.78 4.08
CA ASN A 13 5.50 0.57 4.78
C ASN A 13 4.91 -0.44 3.81
N GLU A 14 3.94 -0.05 2.98
CA GLU A 14 3.32 -0.92 1.95
C GLU A 14 4.39 -1.57 1.06
N LYS A 15 5.36 -0.77 0.59
CA LYS A 15 6.47 -1.28 -0.21
C LYS A 15 7.32 -2.31 0.55
N THR A 16 7.58 -2.06 1.83
CA THR A 16 8.38 -2.96 2.68
C THR A 16 7.64 -4.29 2.91
N GLU A 17 6.32 -4.23 3.11
CA GLU A 17 5.46 -5.41 3.32
C GLU A 17 5.32 -6.22 2.03
N MET A 18 5.12 -5.57 0.88
CA MET A 18 5.15 -6.21 -0.43
C MET A 18 6.48 -6.97 -0.66
N GLU A 19 7.62 -6.32 -0.43
CA GLU A 19 8.94 -6.95 -0.58
C GLU A 19 9.12 -8.13 0.39
N PHE A 20 8.60 -8.01 1.61
CA PHE A 20 8.59 -9.10 2.59
C PHE A 20 7.81 -10.31 2.07
N TYR A 21 6.57 -10.12 1.61
CA TYR A 21 5.75 -11.22 1.11
C TYR A 21 6.35 -11.87 -0.14
N LEU A 22 6.88 -11.10 -1.09
CA LEU A 22 7.59 -11.64 -2.26
C LEU A 22 8.81 -12.48 -1.85
N ASN A 23 9.56 -12.03 -0.85
CA ASN A 23 10.70 -12.80 -0.33
C ASN A 23 10.24 -14.13 0.29
N GLN A 24 9.16 -14.11 1.06
CA GLN A 24 8.59 -15.31 1.68
C GLN A 24 8.02 -16.29 0.64
N ALA A 25 7.38 -15.78 -0.42
CA ALA A 25 6.93 -16.56 -1.57
C ALA A 25 8.10 -17.29 -2.27
N GLY A 26 9.26 -16.61 -2.41
CA GLY A 26 10.46 -17.21 -3.01
C GLY A 26 11.17 -18.24 -2.13
N ARG A 27 10.94 -18.23 -0.81
CA ARG A 27 11.60 -19.12 0.16
C ARG A 27 10.79 -20.35 0.52
N THR A 28 9.47 -20.31 0.32
CA THR A 28 8.60 -21.46 0.59
C THR A 28 8.64 -22.48 -0.54
N ARG A 29 8.52 -23.76 -0.19
CA ARG A 29 8.35 -24.88 -1.13
C ARG A 29 6.89 -25.37 -1.21
N ASN A 30 6.03 -24.78 -0.39
CA ASN A 30 4.61 -25.12 -0.37
C ASN A 30 3.87 -24.18 -1.34
N GLU A 31 3.29 -24.76 -2.39
CA GLU A 31 2.59 -24.02 -3.45
C GLU A 31 1.39 -23.22 -2.95
N LEU A 32 0.68 -23.71 -1.92
CA LEU A 32 -0.43 -22.97 -1.32
C LEU A 32 0.08 -21.74 -0.57
N ALA A 33 1.12 -21.91 0.25
CA ALA A 33 1.74 -20.80 0.97
C ALA A 33 2.36 -19.78 0.00
N LYS A 34 2.95 -20.24 -1.11
CA LYS A 34 3.50 -19.38 -2.16
C LYS A 34 2.41 -18.48 -2.75
N LYS A 35 1.29 -19.07 -3.18
CA LYS A 35 0.14 -18.32 -3.72
C LYS A 35 -0.43 -17.33 -2.72
N MET A 36 -0.52 -17.72 -1.44
CA MET A 36 -0.98 -16.82 -0.38
C MET A 36 -0.05 -15.61 -0.24
N PHE A 37 1.27 -15.81 -0.19
CA PHE A 37 2.22 -14.70 -0.12
C PHE A 37 2.21 -13.83 -1.39
N GLU A 38 2.06 -14.42 -2.57
CA GLU A 38 1.90 -13.67 -3.82
C GLU A 38 0.63 -12.82 -3.83
N GLN A 39 -0.49 -13.34 -3.29
CA GLN A 39 -1.73 -12.56 -3.13
C GLN A 39 -1.55 -11.40 -2.16
N LEU A 40 -0.94 -11.63 -1.00
CA LEU A 40 -0.68 -10.56 -0.03
C LEU A 40 0.24 -9.47 -0.61
N ALA A 41 1.28 -9.85 -1.36
CA ALA A 41 2.13 -8.89 -2.04
C ALA A 41 1.36 -8.04 -3.07
N GLU A 42 0.38 -8.64 -3.75
CA GLU A 42 -0.48 -7.93 -4.70
C GLU A 42 -1.44 -6.96 -4.00
N GLU A 43 -2.01 -7.35 -2.84
CA GLU A 43 -2.84 -6.47 -2.01
C GLU A 43 -2.06 -5.21 -1.58
N GLU A 44 -0.83 -5.34 -1.09
CA GLU A 44 -0.01 -4.17 -0.71
C GLU A 44 0.36 -3.29 -1.92
N ARG A 45 0.48 -3.88 -3.12
CA ARG A 45 0.68 -3.12 -4.36
C ARG A 45 -0.53 -2.25 -4.68
N GLU A 46 -1.75 -2.79 -4.53
CA GLU A 46 -3.00 -2.06 -4.71
C GLU A 46 -3.16 -0.94 -3.67
N HIS A 47 -2.82 -1.21 -2.40
CA HIS A 47 -2.79 -0.20 -1.34
C HIS A 47 -1.85 0.95 -1.68
N MET A 48 -0.63 0.65 -2.13
CA MET A 48 0.34 1.67 -2.54
C MET A 48 -0.18 2.53 -3.71
N GLU A 49 -0.85 1.94 -4.70
CA GLU A 49 -1.46 2.68 -5.81
C GLU A 49 -2.59 3.62 -5.32
N LEU A 50 -3.44 3.16 -4.42
CA LEU A 50 -4.54 3.95 -3.86
C LEU A 50 -4.00 5.14 -3.06
N ILE A 51 -3.01 4.89 -2.20
CA ILE A 51 -2.34 5.91 -1.39
C ILE A 51 -1.63 6.93 -2.30
N GLY A 52 -0.95 6.47 -3.37
CA GLY A 52 -0.31 7.34 -4.36
C GLY A 52 -1.30 8.24 -5.10
N LYS A 53 -2.46 7.70 -5.50
CA LYS A 53 -3.55 8.49 -6.11
C LYS A 53 -4.14 9.52 -5.15
N LEU A 54 -4.26 9.16 -3.87
CA LEU A 54 -4.70 10.10 -2.83
C LEU A 54 -3.66 11.21 -2.65
N HIS A 55 -2.38 10.86 -2.53
CA HIS A 55 -1.28 11.81 -2.41
C HIS A 55 -1.24 12.81 -3.58
N GLY A 56 -1.33 12.31 -4.82
CA GLY A 56 -1.35 13.17 -6.02
C GLY A 56 -2.50 14.17 -5.99
N ARG A 57 -3.73 13.72 -5.71
CA ARG A 57 -4.90 14.59 -5.57
C ARG A 57 -4.73 15.66 -4.48
N LEU A 58 -4.16 15.29 -3.34
CA LEU A 58 -3.93 16.21 -2.22
C LEU A 58 -2.88 17.29 -2.55
N VAL A 59 -1.82 16.90 -3.25
CA VAL A 59 -0.77 17.84 -3.68
C VAL A 59 -1.29 18.80 -4.75
N GLU A 60 -2.08 18.32 -5.71
CA GLU A 60 -2.64 19.15 -6.80
C GLU A 60 -3.73 20.13 -6.31
N GLN A 61 -4.59 19.71 -5.38
CA GLN A 61 -5.73 20.53 -4.96
C GLN A 61 -5.36 21.59 -3.93
N GLY A 62 -4.18 21.52 -3.29
CA GLY A 62 -3.79 22.42 -2.20
C GLY A 62 -4.73 22.40 -0.99
N ASN A 63 -5.77 21.55 -1.03
CA ASN A 63 -6.87 21.47 -0.10
C ASN A 63 -6.93 20.04 0.45
N TRP A 64 -6.92 19.98 1.77
CA TRP A 64 -7.06 18.75 2.53
C TRP A 64 -8.55 18.46 2.70
N PRO A 65 -9.05 17.27 2.36
CA PRO A 65 -10.41 16.91 2.65
C PRO A 65 -10.47 16.46 4.11
N GLU A 66 -11.19 17.22 4.93
CA GLU A 66 -11.62 16.78 6.25
C GLU A 66 -12.60 15.58 6.15
N ASP A 67 -13.12 15.30 4.94
CA ASP A 67 -14.16 14.29 4.69
C ASP A 67 -13.95 13.49 3.38
N VAL A 68 -12.89 12.69 3.25
CA VAL A 68 -12.92 11.59 2.24
C VAL A 68 -13.46 10.36 2.93
N PRO A 69 -14.67 9.90 2.59
CA PRO A 69 -15.14 8.60 3.03
C PRO A 69 -14.20 7.55 2.47
N ILE A 70 -13.57 6.78 3.35
CA ILE A 70 -12.87 5.56 2.94
C ILE A 70 -13.96 4.55 2.63
N GLU A 71 -14.32 4.42 1.35
CA GLU A 71 -15.12 3.28 0.89
C GLU A 71 -14.20 2.05 0.84
N VAL A 72 -14.30 1.22 1.87
CA VAL A 72 -13.78 -0.14 1.85
C VAL A 72 -14.86 -0.99 1.16
N GLY A 73 -14.58 -1.42 -0.07
CA GLY A 73 -15.45 -2.32 -0.83
C GLY A 73 -15.39 -3.76 -0.34
#